data_AF-A0A8S3ILM3-F1
#
_entry.id   AF-A0A8S3ILM3-F1
#
_cell.length_a   1.000
_cell.length_b   1.000
_cell.length_c   1.000
_cell.angle_alpha   90.00
_cell.angle_beta   90.00
_cell.angle_gamma   90.00
#
_symmetry.space_group_name_H-M   'P 1'
#
loop_
_entity.id
_entity.type
_entity.pdbx_description
1 polymer ?
#
loop_
_entity_poly.entity_id
_entity_poly.type
_entity_poly.pdbx_seq_one_letter_code
_entity_poly.pdbx_strand_id
1 'polypeptide(L)'
;DKREDEKRIGEEYHNLFELLVKTYQSKQKKEKPLLGYLSEKDFIWFGYHEQAREAKGLTPEQFVDQMLIQNKQYSIGPELERQNIFTFMDGTISSLQQGVFRINCIDCLDRTNNVQLTIGMIALTMQIISLKKKVNVNNLVDRLKDMWINNGDHISRIYTGTGALGQRNKAKDIQRSLGRVIQNNLRDDEKQQSIQTLIYSYAKDSYLHERSVAALLTPYVL
;
A
#
# COMPACT_ATOMS: atom_id res chain seq x y z
N ASP A 1 9.34 -13.33 21.87
CA ASP A 1 10.50 -12.75 21.17
C ASP A 1 9.92 -12.13 19.90
N LYS A 2 9.73 -10.81 19.82
CA LYS A 2 8.80 -10.18 18.84
C LYS A 2 9.02 -10.63 17.39
N ARG A 3 10.26 -10.97 17.02
CA ARG A 3 10.64 -11.44 15.68
C ARG A 3 10.15 -12.87 15.39
N GLU A 4 10.11 -13.75 16.40
CA GLU A 4 9.51 -15.08 16.25
C GLU A 4 8.00 -14.99 16.06
N ASP A 5 7.35 -14.07 16.78
CA ASP A 5 5.91 -13.83 16.65
C ASP A 5 5.55 -13.25 15.27
N GLU A 6 6.31 -12.28 14.77
CA GLU A 6 6.16 -11.71 13.41
C GLU A 6 6.37 -12.77 12.32
N LYS A 7 7.40 -13.61 12.48
CA LYS A 7 7.68 -14.70 11.54
C LYS A 7 6.55 -15.72 11.51
N ARG A 8 6.04 -16.12 12.68
CA ARG A 8 4.89 -17.03 12.79
C ARG A 8 3.65 -16.46 12.10
N ILE A 9 3.34 -15.18 12.30
CA ILE A 9 2.19 -14.53 11.63
C ILE A 9 2.37 -14.55 10.10
N GLY A 10 3.59 -14.33 9.63
CA GLY A 10 3.92 -14.46 8.21
C GLY A 10 3.69 -15.84 7.64
N GLU A 11 4.16 -16.87 8.36
CA GLU A 11 3.97 -18.28 7.99
C GLU A 11 2.48 -18.65 7.96
N GLU A 12 1.69 -18.24 8.95
CA GLU A 12 0.25 -18.48 8.99
C GLU A 12 -0.47 -17.77 7.83
N TYR A 13 -0.10 -16.52 7.53
CA TYR A 13 -0.68 -15.79 6.40
C TYR A 13 -0.33 -16.46 5.06
N HIS A 14 0.89 -16.98 4.92
CA HIS A 14 1.31 -17.74 3.75
C HIS A 14 0.51 -19.04 3.61
N ASN A 15 0.36 -19.81 4.69
CA ASN A 15 -0.44 -21.03 4.71
C ASN A 15 -1.90 -20.77 4.32
N LEU A 16 -2.49 -19.69 4.84
CA LEU A 16 -3.84 -19.28 4.48
C LEU A 16 -3.94 -18.88 3.00
N PHE A 17 -2.93 -18.18 2.47
CA PHE A 17 -2.88 -17.83 1.06
C PHE A 17 -2.77 -19.08 0.18
N GLU A 18 -1.93 -20.06 0.51
CA GLU A 18 -1.87 -21.32 -0.23
C GLU A 18 -3.20 -22.07 -0.21
N LEU A 19 -3.87 -22.11 0.94
CA LEU A 19 -5.19 -22.73 1.06
C LEU A 19 -6.23 -22.01 0.19
N LEU A 20 -6.18 -20.67 0.15
CA LEU A 20 -7.00 -19.84 -0.73
C LEU A 20 -6.74 -20.19 -2.20
N VAL A 21 -5.47 -20.25 -2.62
CA VAL A 21 -5.08 -20.61 -4.00
C VAL A 21 -5.61 -21.99 -4.36
N LYS A 22 -5.35 -23.01 -3.53
CA LYS A 22 -5.81 -24.39 -3.75
C LYS A 22 -7.33 -24.45 -3.87
N THR A 23 -8.04 -23.78 -2.97
CA THR A 23 -9.51 -23.69 -2.99
C THR A 23 -10.01 -22.99 -4.25
N TYR A 24 -9.41 -21.85 -4.60
CA TYR A 24 -9.78 -21.07 -5.77
C TYR A 24 -9.58 -21.85 -7.08
N GLN A 25 -8.42 -22.46 -7.28
CA GLN A 25 -8.12 -23.27 -8.45
C GLN A 25 -9.01 -24.51 -8.55
N SER A 26 -9.42 -25.11 -7.42
CA SER A 26 -10.38 -26.21 -7.41
C SER A 26 -11.78 -25.78 -7.90
N LYS A 27 -12.18 -24.54 -7.60
CA LYS A 27 -13.46 -23.95 -8.04
C LYS A 27 -13.43 -23.48 -9.49
N GLN A 28 -12.31 -22.93 -9.97
CA GLN A 28 -12.16 -22.53 -11.39
C GLN A 28 -12.43 -23.68 -12.36
N LYS A 29 -12.16 -24.93 -11.97
CA LYS A 29 -12.48 -26.10 -12.82
C LYS A 29 -13.99 -26.28 -13.08
N LYS A 30 -14.85 -25.57 -12.32
CA LYS A 30 -16.31 -25.69 -12.39
C LYS A 30 -16.99 -24.43 -12.94
N GLU A 31 -16.35 -23.26 -12.85
CA GLU A 31 -16.95 -21.95 -13.17
C GLU A 31 -15.96 -21.01 -13.85
N LYS A 32 -16.47 -20.06 -14.65
CA LYS A 32 -15.65 -19.03 -15.30
C LYS A 32 -15.04 -18.11 -14.22
N PRO A 33 -13.71 -17.91 -14.19
CA PRO A 33 -13.06 -17.25 -13.06
C PRO A 33 -13.37 -15.76 -12.95
N LEU A 34 -13.54 -15.28 -11.72
CA LEU A 34 -13.78 -13.86 -11.39
C LEU A 34 -12.47 -13.05 -11.27
N LEU A 35 -11.38 -13.68 -10.78
CA LEU A 35 -10.02 -13.13 -10.72
C LEU A 35 -9.11 -13.94 -11.64
N GLY A 36 -8.73 -13.42 -12.82
CA GLY A 36 -7.82 -14.05 -13.79
C GLY A 36 -7.21 -15.43 -13.42
N TYR A 37 -5.91 -15.46 -13.10
CA TYR A 37 -5.21 -16.62 -12.55
C TYR A 37 -4.58 -16.21 -11.21
N LEU A 38 -4.83 -16.98 -10.15
CA LEU A 38 -4.21 -16.80 -8.83
C LEU A 38 -3.38 -18.04 -8.52
N SER A 39 -2.14 -17.83 -8.09
CA SER A 39 -1.14 -18.86 -7.85
C SER A 39 -0.29 -18.56 -6.63
N GLU A 40 0.44 -19.58 -6.17
CA GLU A 40 1.36 -19.47 -5.04
C GLU A 40 2.46 -18.41 -5.27
N LYS A 41 2.80 -18.15 -6.54
CA LYS A 41 3.80 -17.14 -6.94
C LYS A 41 3.33 -15.69 -6.73
N ASP A 42 2.02 -15.49 -6.56
CA ASP A 42 1.43 -14.15 -6.35
C ASP A 42 1.55 -13.68 -4.90
N PHE A 43 2.18 -14.49 -4.02
CA PHE A 43 2.52 -14.11 -2.66
C PHE A 43 4.03 -14.01 -2.47
N ILE A 44 4.48 -12.90 -1.89
CA ILE A 44 5.87 -12.65 -1.57
C ILE A 44 5.98 -12.33 -0.08
N TRP A 45 6.67 -13.21 0.66
CA TRP A 45 7.12 -12.89 2.01
C TRP A 45 8.47 -12.20 1.95
N PHE A 46 8.56 -11.00 2.51
CA PHE A 46 9.78 -10.18 2.47
C PHE A 46 10.24 -9.79 3.87
N GLY A 47 11.38 -10.34 4.28
CA GLY A 47 12.02 -10.05 5.57
C GLY A 47 12.68 -8.66 5.59
N TYR A 48 11.89 -7.59 5.64
CA TYR A 48 12.38 -6.20 5.49
C TYR A 48 13.55 -5.87 6.42
N HIS A 49 13.47 -6.26 7.70
CA HIS A 49 14.50 -5.94 8.70
C HIS A 49 15.84 -6.62 8.44
N GLU A 50 15.83 -7.83 7.90
CA GLU A 50 17.04 -8.56 7.56
C GLU A 50 17.70 -7.93 6.34
N GLN A 51 16.92 -7.73 5.28
CA GLN A 51 17.38 -7.14 4.02
C GLN A 51 17.90 -5.70 4.21
N ALA A 52 17.24 -4.90 5.05
CA ALA A 52 17.66 -3.53 5.33
C ALA A 52 18.99 -3.42 6.10
N ARG A 53 19.40 -4.46 6.84
CA ARG A 53 20.71 -4.47 7.54
C ARG A 53 21.86 -4.62 6.57
N GLU A 54 21.65 -5.33 5.48
CA GLU A 54 22.64 -5.59 4.43
C GLU A 54 22.72 -4.39 3.47
N ALA A 55 21.59 -3.73 3.23
CA ALA A 55 21.47 -2.61 2.30
C ALA A 55 21.74 -1.23 2.94
N LYS A 56 22.89 -1.07 3.59
CA LYS A 56 23.25 0.20 4.26
C LYS A 56 23.56 1.31 3.24
N GLY A 57 23.11 2.52 3.54
CA GLY A 57 23.42 3.72 2.75
C GLY A 57 22.51 3.96 1.56
N LEU A 58 21.52 3.09 1.32
CA LEU A 58 20.50 3.32 0.32
C LEU A 58 19.40 4.24 0.87
N THR A 59 18.84 5.08 -0.01
CA THR A 59 17.55 5.71 0.26
C THR A 59 16.45 4.64 0.36
N PRO A 60 15.34 4.90 1.06
CA PRO A 60 14.24 3.95 1.16
C PRO A 60 13.72 3.50 -0.22
N GLU A 61 13.71 4.39 -1.21
CA GLU A 61 13.27 4.09 -2.58
C GLU A 61 14.27 3.19 -3.31
N GLN A 62 15.57 3.48 -3.21
CA GLN A 62 16.63 2.64 -3.77
C GLN A 62 16.66 1.25 -3.15
N PHE A 63 16.38 1.15 -1.85
CA PHE A 63 16.25 -0.12 -1.17
C PHE A 63 15.12 -0.96 -1.77
N VAL A 64 13.93 -0.37 -1.96
CA VAL A 64 12.78 -1.07 -2.57
C VAL A 64 13.09 -1.45 -4.02
N ASP A 65 13.67 -0.53 -4.79
CA ASP A 65 14.05 -0.77 -6.18
C ASP A 65 15.00 -1.97 -6.28
N GLN A 66 16.07 -1.99 -5.49
CA GLN A 66 17.04 -3.07 -5.52
C GLN A 66 16.48 -4.39 -4.98
N MET A 67 15.68 -4.37 -3.91
CA MET A 67 15.27 -5.57 -3.18
C MET A 67 13.95 -6.20 -3.63
N LEU A 68 13.07 -5.41 -4.24
CA LEU A 68 11.74 -5.87 -4.68
C LEU A 68 11.55 -5.72 -6.18
N ILE A 69 12.07 -4.66 -6.81
CA ILE A 69 11.86 -4.47 -8.25
C ILE A 69 12.86 -5.31 -9.05
N GLN A 70 14.16 -5.10 -8.81
CA GLN A 70 15.25 -5.69 -9.59
C GLN A 70 15.72 -7.05 -9.05
N ASN A 71 15.38 -7.38 -7.81
CA ASN A 71 15.81 -8.62 -7.16
C ASN A 71 15.16 -9.84 -7.81
N LYS A 72 15.93 -10.87 -8.17
CA LYS A 72 15.39 -12.09 -8.81
C LYS A 72 14.54 -12.97 -7.88
N GLN A 73 14.77 -12.94 -6.58
CA GLN A 73 14.07 -13.75 -5.60
C GLN A 73 12.70 -13.17 -5.24
N TYR A 74 12.61 -11.84 -5.14
CA TYR A 74 11.40 -11.13 -4.72
C TYR A 74 10.83 -10.22 -5.81
N SER A 75 11.13 -10.52 -7.08
CA SER A 75 10.90 -9.60 -8.21
C SER A 75 9.43 -9.32 -8.44
N ILE A 76 9.02 -8.08 -8.19
CA ILE A 76 7.73 -7.55 -8.65
C ILE A 76 7.86 -6.75 -9.96
N GLY A 77 9.09 -6.49 -10.44
CA GLY A 77 9.33 -5.75 -11.68
C GLY A 77 8.63 -6.35 -12.91
N PRO A 78 8.85 -7.65 -13.24
CA PRO A 78 8.17 -8.31 -14.35
C PRO A 78 6.64 -8.33 -14.19
N GLU A 79 6.16 -8.39 -12.95
CA GLU A 79 4.74 -8.34 -12.63
C GLU A 79 4.16 -6.95 -12.90
N LEU A 80 4.87 -5.88 -12.55
CA LEU A 80 4.46 -4.49 -12.84
C LEU A 80 4.29 -4.27 -14.34
N GLU A 81 5.25 -4.74 -15.13
CA GLU A 81 5.20 -4.66 -16.59
C GLU A 81 4.03 -5.48 -17.16
N ARG A 82 3.82 -6.71 -16.65
CA ARG A 82 2.74 -7.60 -17.10
C ARG A 82 1.36 -7.04 -16.75
N GLN A 83 1.18 -6.54 -15.52
CA GLN A 83 -0.08 -5.96 -15.06
C GLN A 83 -0.39 -4.68 -15.82
N ASN A 84 0.64 -3.96 -16.25
CA ASN A 84 0.54 -2.72 -17.00
C ASN A 84 -0.30 -1.65 -16.27
N ILE A 85 -0.47 -0.50 -16.91
CA ILE A 85 -1.26 0.61 -16.41
C ILE A 85 -2.49 0.82 -17.29
N PHE A 86 -3.53 1.41 -16.70
CA PHE A 86 -4.64 1.94 -17.48
C PHE A 86 -4.20 3.21 -18.21
N THR A 87 -4.44 3.25 -19.52
CA THR A 87 -4.13 4.42 -20.35
C THR A 87 -5.28 4.70 -21.30
N PHE A 88 -5.80 5.92 -21.25
CA PHE A 88 -6.83 6.45 -22.14
C PHE A 88 -6.31 7.72 -22.80
N MET A 89 -6.24 7.73 -24.13
CA MET A 89 -5.72 8.84 -24.91
C MET A 89 -6.56 8.99 -26.18
N ASP A 90 -6.84 10.23 -26.58
CA ASP A 90 -7.55 10.56 -27.82
C ASP A 90 -8.87 9.79 -28.01
N GLY A 91 -9.66 9.68 -26.94
CA GLY A 91 -10.95 8.99 -26.97
C GLY A 91 -10.86 7.46 -26.96
N THR A 92 -9.66 6.89 -26.92
CA THR A 92 -9.44 5.45 -27.05
C THR A 92 -8.69 4.88 -25.84
N ILE A 93 -9.15 3.73 -25.34
CA ILE A 93 -8.43 2.95 -24.34
C ILE A 93 -7.23 2.30 -25.05
N SER A 94 -6.03 2.73 -24.70
CA SER A 94 -4.77 2.21 -25.25
C SER A 94 -4.22 1.03 -24.45
N SER A 95 -4.54 0.96 -23.15
CA SER A 95 -4.11 -0.10 -22.25
C SER A 95 -5.07 -0.24 -21.08
N LEU A 96 -5.24 -1.47 -20.59
CA LEU A 96 -6.01 -1.81 -19.39
C LEU A 96 -5.08 -2.41 -18.35
N GLN A 97 -5.17 -1.95 -17.10
CA GLN A 97 -4.50 -2.56 -15.96
C GLN A 97 -5.09 -3.95 -15.69
N GLN A 98 -4.23 -4.96 -15.57
CA GLN A 98 -4.60 -6.37 -15.44
C GLN A 98 -4.45 -6.93 -14.02
N GLY A 99 -3.92 -6.14 -13.07
CA GLY A 99 -3.72 -6.59 -11.70
C GLY A 99 -3.45 -5.47 -10.73
N VAL A 100 -3.29 -5.83 -9.45
CA VAL A 100 -3.01 -4.90 -8.35
C VAL A 100 -1.98 -5.50 -7.41
N PHE A 101 -1.12 -4.65 -6.85
CA PHE A 101 -0.25 -5.02 -5.74
C PHE A 101 -0.91 -4.69 -4.41
N ARG A 102 -1.11 -5.72 -3.57
CA ARG A 102 -1.48 -5.51 -2.18
C ARG A 102 -0.23 -5.58 -1.31
N ILE A 103 0.13 -4.46 -0.70
CA ILE A 103 1.27 -4.36 0.20
C ILE A 103 0.77 -4.26 1.63
N ASN A 104 1.16 -5.25 2.45
CA ASN A 104 0.90 -5.25 3.89
C ASN A 104 2.23 -5.17 4.64
N CYS A 105 2.24 -4.51 5.79
CA CYS A 105 3.34 -4.59 6.75
C CYS A 105 2.73 -4.72 8.15
N ILE A 106 3.26 -5.64 8.94
CA ILE A 106 2.80 -5.88 10.31
C ILE A 106 3.16 -4.72 11.25
N ASP A 107 4.25 -4.01 10.97
CA ASP A 107 4.86 -3.07 11.92
C ASP A 107 4.58 -1.60 11.64
N CYS A 108 4.41 -1.20 10.38
CA CYS A 108 4.39 0.23 10.06
C CYS A 108 3.80 0.58 8.70
N LEU A 109 3.04 1.66 8.71
CA LEU A 109 2.57 2.37 7.54
C LEU A 109 3.73 2.88 6.66
N ASP A 110 4.81 3.37 7.27
CA ASP A 110 5.92 4.00 6.56
C ASP A 110 6.56 3.06 5.51
N ARG A 111 6.78 1.78 5.86
CA ARG A 111 7.32 0.79 4.91
C ARG A 111 6.35 0.52 3.77
N THR A 112 5.05 0.42 4.05
CA THR A 112 4.03 0.23 2.99
C THR A 112 3.96 1.42 2.06
N ASN A 113 3.97 2.65 2.61
CA ASN A 113 3.91 3.89 1.85
C ASN A 113 5.14 4.04 0.94
N ASN A 114 6.32 3.69 1.43
CA ASN A 114 7.55 3.71 0.64
C ASN A 114 7.51 2.69 -0.53
N VAL A 115 7.09 1.45 -0.28
CA VAL A 115 6.96 0.46 -1.37
C VAL A 115 5.95 0.93 -2.42
N GLN A 116 4.82 1.48 -2.00
CA GLN A 116 3.80 2.02 -2.90
C GLN A 116 4.30 3.24 -3.69
N LEU A 117 5.06 4.14 -3.07
CA LEU A 117 5.70 5.27 -3.75
C LEU A 117 6.66 4.77 -4.85
N THR A 118 7.52 3.78 -4.56
CA THR A 118 8.44 3.24 -5.57
C THR A 118 7.70 2.61 -6.75
N ILE A 119 6.63 1.84 -6.49
CA ILE A 119 5.74 1.33 -7.53
C ILE A 119 5.12 2.49 -8.33
N GLY A 120 4.67 3.55 -7.65
CA GLY A 120 4.10 4.75 -8.26
C GLY A 120 5.08 5.49 -9.19
N MET A 121 6.36 5.56 -8.83
CA MET A 121 7.39 6.17 -9.68
C MET A 121 7.62 5.37 -10.97
N ILE A 122 7.55 4.04 -10.91
CA ILE A 122 7.62 3.16 -12.08
C ILE A 122 6.38 3.36 -12.95
N ALA A 123 5.18 3.33 -12.36
CA ALA A 123 3.92 3.56 -13.07
C ALA A 123 3.89 4.93 -13.76
N LEU A 124 4.39 5.99 -13.09
CA LEU A 124 4.54 7.33 -13.68
C LEU A 124 5.45 7.30 -14.91
N THR A 125 6.55 6.56 -14.84
CA THR A 125 7.46 6.40 -15.99
C THR A 125 6.75 5.71 -17.16
N MET A 126 5.98 4.64 -16.91
CA MET A 126 5.16 3.95 -17.92
C MET A 126 4.11 4.89 -18.54
N GLN A 127 3.49 5.75 -17.74
CA GLN A 127 2.53 6.77 -18.21
C GLN A 127 3.20 7.78 -19.13
N ILE A 128 4.36 8.31 -18.74
CA ILE A 128 5.11 9.29 -19.55
C ILE A 128 5.54 8.69 -20.90
N ILE A 129 6.04 7.45 -20.90
CA ILE A 129 6.38 6.73 -22.13
C ILE A 129 5.14 6.59 -23.02
N SER A 130 3.99 6.24 -22.44
CA SER A 130 2.73 6.08 -23.18
C SER A 130 2.25 7.39 -23.82
N LEU A 131 2.47 8.53 -23.15
CA LEU A 131 2.09 9.85 -23.66
C LEU A 131 2.89 10.29 -24.90
N LYS A 132 4.02 9.66 -25.21
CA LYS A 132 4.91 10.00 -26.35
C LYS A 132 5.30 11.49 -26.39
N LYS A 133 5.33 12.16 -25.24
CA LYS A 133 5.68 13.59 -25.10
C LYS A 133 7.01 13.73 -24.36
N LYS A 134 7.77 14.77 -24.70
CA LYS A 134 8.93 15.17 -23.90
C LYS A 134 8.45 15.82 -22.61
N VAL A 135 8.74 15.18 -21.49
CA VAL A 135 8.36 15.64 -20.16
C VAL A 135 9.60 15.61 -19.26
N ASN A 136 9.73 16.58 -18.36
CA ASN A 136 10.76 16.55 -17.33
C ASN A 136 10.36 15.54 -16.24
N VAL A 137 10.84 14.31 -16.38
CA VAL A 137 10.55 13.19 -15.47
C VAL A 137 10.95 13.51 -14.04
N ASN A 138 12.12 14.13 -13.83
CA ASN A 138 12.66 14.41 -12.50
C ASN A 138 11.73 15.33 -11.69
N ASN A 139 11.23 16.41 -12.31
CA ASN A 139 10.28 17.31 -11.65
C ASN A 139 8.97 16.59 -11.25
N LEU A 140 8.45 15.71 -12.12
CA LEU A 140 7.27 14.93 -11.78
C LEU A 140 7.52 13.91 -10.68
N VAL A 141 8.68 13.28 -10.67
CA VAL A 141 9.09 12.36 -9.59
C VAL A 141 9.19 13.10 -8.25
N ASP A 142 9.79 14.30 -8.22
CA ASP A 142 9.90 15.10 -7.00
C ASP A 142 8.52 15.52 -6.48
N ARG A 143 7.62 15.98 -7.38
CA ARG A 143 6.23 16.29 -7.01
C ARG A 143 5.47 15.06 -6.51
N LEU A 144 5.71 13.90 -7.13
CA LEU A 144 5.10 12.65 -6.69
C LEU A 144 5.57 12.32 -5.27
N LYS A 145 6.86 12.44 -4.97
CA LYS A 145 7.40 12.24 -3.61
C LYS A 145 6.72 13.16 -2.60
N ASP A 146 6.58 14.46 -2.91
CA ASP A 146 5.89 15.41 -2.03
C ASP A 146 4.43 15.01 -1.78
N MET A 147 3.72 14.57 -2.82
CA MET A 147 2.35 14.05 -2.68
C MET A 147 2.30 12.82 -1.77
N TRP A 148 3.25 11.90 -1.90
CA TRP A 148 3.31 10.67 -1.10
C TRP A 148 3.75 10.91 0.35
N ILE A 149 4.53 11.96 0.63
CA ILE A 149 4.81 12.42 1.99
C ILE A 149 3.50 12.89 2.64
N ASN A 150 2.73 13.73 1.94
CA ASN A 150 1.43 14.21 2.45
C ASN A 150 0.43 13.05 2.61
N ASN A 151 0.39 12.11 1.66
CA ASN A 151 -0.44 10.91 1.76
C ASN A 151 -0.11 10.09 3.02
N GLY A 152 1.18 9.82 3.27
CA GLY A 152 1.63 9.12 4.46
C GLY A 152 1.23 9.86 5.75
N ASP A 153 1.35 11.19 5.78
CA ASP A 153 0.95 12.02 6.91
C ASP A 153 -0.57 11.96 7.18
N HIS A 154 -1.39 12.03 6.13
CA HIS A 154 -2.84 11.92 6.24
C HIS A 154 -3.29 10.52 6.69
N ILE A 155 -2.75 9.45 6.10
CA ILE A 155 -3.08 8.08 6.51
C ILE A 155 -2.62 7.83 7.96
N SER A 156 -1.47 8.37 8.36
CA SER A 156 -0.99 8.25 9.74
C SER A 156 -1.94 8.92 10.73
N ARG A 157 -2.51 10.09 10.39
CA ARG A 157 -3.55 10.76 11.20
C ARG A 157 -4.81 9.91 11.32
N ILE A 158 -5.25 9.26 10.24
CA ILE A 158 -6.43 8.39 10.26
C ILE A 158 -6.16 7.17 11.15
N TYR A 159 -4.99 6.55 11.00
CA TYR A 159 -4.66 5.30 11.69
C TYR A 159 -4.31 5.52 13.17
N THR A 160 -3.39 6.45 13.44
CA THR A 160 -2.82 6.66 14.78
C THR A 160 -3.19 7.98 15.43
N GLY A 161 -3.94 8.85 14.74
CA GLY A 161 -4.38 10.15 15.27
C GLY A 161 -3.30 11.21 15.21
N THR A 162 -2.13 10.82 14.71
CA THR A 162 -0.93 11.64 14.70
C THR A 162 -0.37 11.67 13.29
N GLY A 163 0.13 12.83 12.87
CA GLY A 163 0.86 12.92 11.60
C GLY A 163 2.07 11.98 11.58
N ALA A 164 2.55 11.68 10.39
CA ALA A 164 3.73 10.84 10.17
C ALA A 164 4.93 11.36 10.98
N LEU A 165 5.91 10.49 11.24
CA LEU A 165 7.07 10.81 12.07
C LEU A 165 7.95 11.90 11.43
N GLY A 166 7.62 13.17 11.65
CA GLY A 166 8.50 14.32 11.40
C GLY A 166 9.55 14.53 12.52
N GLN A 167 10.23 15.68 12.51
CA GLN A 167 11.30 16.04 13.47
C GLN A 167 10.96 15.62 14.91
N ARG A 168 11.82 14.77 15.48
CA ARG A 168 11.66 14.14 16.80
C ARG A 168 11.68 15.19 17.91
N ASN A 169 10.51 15.49 18.47
CA ASN A 169 10.37 16.28 19.68
C ASN A 169 9.80 15.40 20.79
N LYS A 170 10.57 15.18 21.87
CA LYS A 170 10.21 14.27 22.99
C LYS A 170 8.82 14.54 23.57
N ALA A 171 8.40 15.80 23.67
CA ALA A 171 7.07 16.17 24.15
C ALA A 171 5.94 15.77 23.18
N LYS A 172 6.16 15.92 21.87
CA LYS A 172 5.21 15.47 20.84
C LYS A 172 5.08 13.95 20.85
N ASP A 173 6.18 13.21 21.06
CA ASP A 173 6.15 11.75 21.04
C ASP A 173 5.37 11.13 22.22
N ILE A 174 5.37 11.78 23.40
CA ILE A 174 4.54 11.38 24.55
C ILE A 174 3.05 11.61 24.25
N GLN A 175 2.69 12.80 23.76
CA GLN A 175 1.30 13.11 23.38
C GLN A 175 0.79 12.18 22.27
N ARG A 176 1.65 11.87 21.28
CA ARG A 176 1.37 10.91 20.22
C ARG A 176 1.16 9.49 20.72
N SER A 177 1.87 9.09 21.77
CA SER A 177 1.74 7.74 22.33
C SER A 177 0.44 7.60 23.13
N LEU A 178 0.06 8.63 23.90
CA LEU A 178 -1.23 8.66 24.58
C LEU A 178 -2.41 8.70 23.60
N GLY A 179 -2.32 9.53 22.56
CA GLY A 179 -3.32 9.57 21.48
C GLY A 179 -3.50 8.22 20.79
N ARG A 180 -2.40 7.51 20.49
CA ARG A 180 -2.43 6.15 19.93
C ARG A 180 -3.13 5.14 20.82
N VAL A 181 -2.86 5.16 22.12
CA VAL A 181 -3.48 4.23 23.08
C VAL A 181 -4.99 4.45 23.16
N ILE A 182 -5.44 5.70 23.23
CA ILE A 182 -6.86 6.06 23.30
C ILE A 182 -7.58 5.67 22.00
N GLN A 183 -6.96 5.97 20.85
CA GLN A 183 -7.62 5.78 19.57
C GLN A 183 -7.67 4.31 19.12
N ASN A 184 -6.62 3.53 19.41
CA ASN A 184 -6.58 2.10 19.08
C ASN A 184 -7.52 1.26 19.95
N ASN A 185 -7.80 1.67 21.19
CA ASN A 185 -8.59 0.85 22.13
C ASN A 185 -10.06 1.24 22.25
N LEU A 186 -10.44 2.50 21.94
CA LEU A 186 -11.82 2.97 22.18
C LEU A 186 -12.63 3.23 20.92
N ARG A 187 -12.00 3.37 19.74
CA ARG A 187 -12.67 3.89 18.53
C ARG A 187 -12.30 3.20 17.24
N ASP A 188 -11.66 2.03 17.31
CA ASP A 188 -11.30 1.30 16.09
C ASP A 188 -12.56 0.82 15.34
N ASP A 189 -13.60 0.37 16.06
CA ASP A 189 -14.86 -0.07 15.46
C ASP A 189 -15.53 1.00 14.58
N GLU A 190 -15.60 2.25 15.05
CA GLU A 190 -16.18 3.37 14.30
C GLU A 190 -15.37 3.71 13.05
N LYS A 191 -14.03 3.59 13.12
CA LYS A 191 -13.15 3.77 11.96
C LYS A 191 -13.34 2.66 10.94
N GLN A 192 -13.34 1.40 11.39
CA GLN A 192 -13.54 0.25 10.50
C GLN A 192 -14.92 0.33 9.83
N GLN A 193 -15.97 0.73 10.54
CA GLN A 193 -17.29 0.96 9.97
C GLN A 193 -17.31 2.10 8.95
N SER A 194 -16.58 3.20 9.20
CA SER A 194 -16.48 4.32 8.27
C SER A 194 -15.72 3.93 7.00
N ILE A 195 -14.61 3.18 7.14
CA ILE A 195 -13.84 2.63 6.01
C ILE A 195 -14.72 1.65 5.21
N GLN A 196 -15.40 0.73 5.88
CA GLN A 196 -16.32 -0.20 5.25
C GLN A 196 -17.42 0.55 4.51
N THR A 197 -18.01 1.58 5.12
CA THR A 197 -19.02 2.41 4.46
C THR A 197 -18.43 3.08 3.22
N LEU A 198 -17.22 3.61 3.24
CA LEU A 198 -16.60 4.20 2.05
C LEU A 198 -16.28 3.18 0.95
N ILE A 199 -15.88 1.96 1.32
CA ILE A 199 -15.57 0.88 0.35
C ILE A 199 -16.86 0.35 -0.31
N TYR A 200 -17.92 0.16 0.47
CA TYR A 200 -19.16 -0.47 0.00
C TYR A 200 -20.23 0.54 -0.44
N SER A 201 -20.17 1.80 0.01
CA SER A 201 -20.99 2.89 -0.53
C SER A 201 -20.37 3.39 -1.83
N TYR A 202 -20.53 2.58 -2.88
CA TYR A 202 -20.45 3.08 -4.24
C TYR A 202 -21.57 4.11 -4.44
N ALA A 203 -21.26 5.38 -4.15
CA ALA A 203 -21.89 6.60 -4.67
C ALA A 203 -23.44 6.64 -4.73
N LYS A 204 -24.15 6.04 -3.78
CA LYS A 204 -25.63 6.14 -3.73
C LYS A 204 -26.19 7.10 -2.68
N ASP A 205 -25.41 7.43 -1.65
CA ASP A 205 -25.90 8.28 -0.55
C ASP A 205 -24.80 9.26 -0.11
N SER A 206 -24.88 10.51 -0.61
CA SER A 206 -23.87 11.57 -0.36
C SER A 206 -23.69 11.83 1.13
N TYR A 207 -24.76 11.70 1.92
CA TYR A 207 -24.75 11.98 3.34
C TYR A 207 -23.92 10.97 4.13
N LEU A 208 -24.09 9.68 3.86
CA LEU A 208 -23.31 8.62 4.51
C LEU A 208 -21.83 8.70 4.10
N HIS A 209 -21.57 9.07 2.86
CA HIS A 209 -20.22 9.30 2.36
C HIS A 209 -19.54 10.46 3.10
N GLU A 210 -20.17 11.64 3.14
CA GLU A 210 -19.65 12.83 3.83
C GLU A 210 -19.45 12.58 5.33
N ARG A 211 -20.37 11.90 5.99
CA ARG A 211 -20.25 11.55 7.40
C ARG A 211 -19.12 10.56 7.66
N SER A 212 -18.92 9.59 6.78
CA SER A 212 -17.80 8.62 6.90
C SER A 212 -16.46 9.30 6.65
N VAL A 213 -16.39 10.22 5.67
CA VAL A 213 -15.21 11.07 5.45
C VAL A 213 -14.93 11.94 6.68
N ALA A 214 -15.94 12.59 7.25
CA ALA A 214 -15.79 13.40 8.45
C ALA A 214 -15.32 12.55 9.65
N ALA A 215 -15.89 11.37 9.86
CA ALA A 215 -15.49 10.47 10.95
C ALA A 215 -14.01 10.06 10.86
N LEU A 216 -13.46 9.91 9.65
CA LEU A 216 -12.05 9.58 9.43
C LEU A 216 -11.12 10.81 9.46
N LEU A 217 -11.59 11.97 8.98
CA LEU A 217 -10.76 13.16 8.82
C LEU A 217 -10.79 14.12 10.01
N THR A 218 -11.78 14.05 10.89
CA THR A 218 -11.85 14.96 12.04
C THR A 218 -10.68 14.64 12.99
N PRO A 219 -9.67 15.53 13.12
CA PRO A 219 -8.68 15.36 14.16
C PRO A 219 -9.41 15.62 15.47
N TYR A 220 -9.67 14.57 16.23
CA TYR A 220 -10.23 14.72 17.56
C TYR A 220 -9.13 15.28 18.46
N VAL A 221 -9.02 16.60 18.45
CA VAL A 221 -8.31 17.38 19.45
C VAL A 221 -9.02 17.12 20.77
N LEU A 222 -8.32 16.50 21.71
CA LEU A 222 -8.60 16.70 23.13
C LEU A 222 -7.94 18.02 23.54
#